data_AF-A0ABD3N7F0-F1
#
_entry.id   AF-A0ABD3N7F0-F1
#
_cell.length_a   1.000
_cell.length_b   1.000
_cell.length_c   1.000
_cell.angle_alpha   90.00
_cell.angle_beta   90.00
_cell.angle_gamma   90.00
#
_symmetry.space_group_name_H-M   'P 1'
#
loop_
_entity.id
_entity.type
_entity.pdbx_description
1 polymer ?
#
loop_
_entity_poly.entity_id
_entity_poly.type
_entity_poly.pdbx_seq_one_letter_code
_entity_poly.pdbx_strand_id
1 'polypeptide(L)'
;MKLVIVTFTITAAAVGGAFSKLDGANDDIGPEHRKLQTDLLTLIPTLSPSFYPTYYINNADTDPVSSLRPSTNPTARPTMPCTRSFTVAMYDSIEEDIATLTRDIEDEEDRTHFLGGIVRLAAHDFMDFDPSSFAPMGSDGCFDPDHPRNAGLDDIWCDDDCPLTVLHRTKYSHISRADFWVVCANAVIYQTSVDNALDMRDTFRWGRKDRDSCIGSGQRLPRPSGCQQIEAVFLRKMGLSWREAVALLGAHTLGRGDRDFSGHHGTWKDSNEDAQVFDKQYFVELSTNAWRMRNVGGPDNGGAPQDWTTGRSGDQMMLNTDVCLLYDIDENVDTGTPCCAVTDSTFPEGENQCIEQEAASRRCSRYSQNDSRRAAGRAVIEYGDGDDNSNFYSAFREAWTKATTLGHSNLSPLEWPCDSEYW
;
A
#
# COMPACT_ATOMS: atom_id res chain seq x y z
N MET A 1 -58.93 9.34 19.12
CA MET A 1 -58.91 10.74 19.59
C MET A 1 -57.49 11.27 19.37
N LYS A 2 -57.37 12.28 18.51
CA LYS A 2 -56.21 13.11 18.12
C LYS A 2 -54.78 12.53 18.18
N LEU A 3 -54.27 12.33 16.96
CA LEU A 3 -52.90 12.28 16.47
C LEU A 3 -52.08 13.52 16.89
N VAL A 4 -50.83 13.33 17.30
CA VAL A 4 -49.76 14.35 17.19
C VAL A 4 -48.50 13.63 16.70
N ILE A 5 -48.22 13.81 15.41
CA ILE A 5 -46.95 13.50 14.76
C ILE A 5 -46.16 14.80 14.78
N VAL A 6 -44.93 14.78 15.33
CA VAL A 6 -44.00 15.91 15.26
C VAL A 6 -42.98 15.57 14.18
N THR A 7 -43.13 16.22 13.03
CA THR A 7 -42.16 16.21 11.93
C THR A 7 -41.26 17.43 12.08
N PHE A 8 -39.94 17.24 12.11
CA PHE A 8 -38.98 18.34 12.01
C PHE A 8 -38.60 18.56 10.54
N THR A 9 -39.08 19.66 9.97
CA THR A 9 -38.56 20.26 8.73
C THR A 9 -37.45 21.24 9.10
N ILE A 10 -36.23 21.00 8.61
CA ILE A 10 -35.16 22.00 8.60
C ILE A 10 -35.24 22.75 7.27
N THR A 11 -35.49 24.05 7.36
CA THR A 11 -35.56 24.98 6.23
C THR A 11 -34.14 25.34 5.77
N ALA A 12 -33.84 25.11 4.49
CA ALA A 12 -32.63 25.60 3.85
C ALA A 12 -32.62 27.14 3.80
N ALA A 13 -31.61 27.77 4.37
CA ALA A 13 -31.34 29.19 4.20
C ALA A 13 -30.39 29.37 3.01
N ALA A 14 -30.87 30.12 2.00
CA ALA A 14 -30.09 30.53 0.85
C ALA A 14 -29.00 31.54 1.27
N VAL A 15 -27.75 31.25 0.90
CA VAL A 15 -26.66 32.23 0.93
C VAL A 15 -26.49 32.77 -0.49
N GLY A 16 -27.07 33.95 -0.72
CA GLY A 16 -26.72 34.80 -1.85
C GLY A 16 -25.57 35.73 -1.44
N GLY A 17 -24.45 35.64 -2.15
CA GLY A 17 -23.30 36.51 -1.96
C GLY A 17 -22.39 36.44 -3.17
N ALA A 18 -22.69 37.27 -4.18
CA ALA A 18 -21.80 37.51 -5.31
C ALA A 18 -20.58 38.30 -4.82
N PHE A 19 -19.37 37.84 -5.14
CA PHE A 19 -18.21 38.72 -5.26
C PHE A 19 -17.29 38.29 -6.40
N SER A 20 -16.87 39.32 -7.12
CA SER A 20 -16.21 39.35 -8.40
C SER A 20 -14.70 39.08 -8.30
N LYS A 21 -14.13 38.63 -9.42
CA LYS A 21 -12.69 38.61 -9.75
C LYS A 21 -11.92 39.83 -9.24
N LEU A 22 -10.73 39.58 -8.67
CA LEU A 22 -9.58 40.47 -8.76
C LEU A 22 -8.30 39.63 -8.92
N ASP A 23 -7.58 39.92 -10.01
CA ASP A 23 -6.23 39.42 -10.32
C ASP A 23 -5.17 40.17 -9.49
N GLY A 24 -4.06 39.50 -9.15
CA GLY A 24 -2.74 40.14 -9.05
C GLY A 24 -2.01 40.13 -7.69
N ALA A 25 -0.87 39.41 -7.69
CA ALA A 25 0.42 39.68 -7.05
C ALA A 25 0.63 39.51 -5.50
N ASN A 26 1.59 38.62 -5.20
CA ASN A 26 2.68 38.64 -4.18
C ASN A 26 2.45 39.29 -2.80
N ASP A 27 2.61 38.51 -1.72
CA ASP A 27 3.74 38.62 -0.76
C ASP A 27 3.53 37.72 0.50
N ASP A 28 4.44 36.75 0.66
CA ASP A 28 5.26 36.47 1.86
C ASP A 28 4.70 36.74 3.28
N ILE A 29 4.16 35.71 3.98
CA ILE A 29 4.08 35.67 5.46
C ILE A 29 4.18 34.21 5.96
N GLY A 30 5.19 33.92 6.80
CA GLY A 30 5.48 32.62 7.41
C GLY A 30 4.57 32.22 8.60
N PRO A 31 4.80 31.04 9.22
CA PRO A 31 3.82 30.41 10.10
C PRO A 31 4.05 30.76 11.58
N GLU A 32 3.15 31.56 12.15
CA GLU A 32 2.84 31.50 13.58
C GLU A 32 1.33 31.62 13.79
N HIS A 33 0.84 30.91 14.81
CA HIS A 33 -0.50 30.92 15.42
C HIS A 33 -1.46 29.78 15.04
N ARG A 34 -1.50 28.75 15.91
CA ARG A 34 -2.64 28.63 16.84
C ARG A 34 -2.30 27.76 18.06
N LYS A 35 -2.35 28.40 19.23
CA LYS A 35 -2.40 27.79 20.56
C LYS A 35 -3.70 28.26 21.21
N LEU A 36 -4.29 27.36 22.00
CA LEU A 36 -5.34 27.56 23.01
C LEU A 36 -6.79 27.56 22.52
N GLN A 37 -7.56 26.55 22.96
CA GLN A 37 -8.47 26.77 24.09
C GLN A 37 -8.85 25.45 24.79
N THR A 38 -8.62 25.40 26.10
CA THR A 38 -9.07 24.37 27.06
C THR A 38 -9.96 25.06 28.11
N ASP A 39 -10.71 24.24 28.86
CA ASP A 39 -11.54 24.53 30.06
C ASP A 39 -13.05 24.67 29.76
N LEU A 40 -14.01 24.04 30.46
CA LEU A 40 -14.04 23.22 31.69
C LEU A 40 -15.45 22.59 31.78
N LEU A 41 -15.62 21.40 32.35
CA LEU A 41 -16.57 21.11 33.44
C LEU A 41 -16.70 19.60 33.76
N THR A 42 -16.31 19.28 34.98
CA THR A 42 -16.48 18.04 35.75
C THR A 42 -17.90 17.87 36.30
N LEU A 43 -18.44 16.63 36.39
CA LEU A 43 -18.85 15.93 37.64
C LEU A 43 -19.72 14.65 37.39
N ILE A 44 -19.33 13.59 38.09
CA ILE A 44 -19.82 12.18 38.24
C ILE A 44 -21.05 12.15 39.21
N PRO A 45 -22.02 11.17 39.30
CA PRO A 45 -21.79 9.72 39.49
C PRO A 45 -22.79 8.64 38.96
N THR A 46 -22.20 7.44 38.83
CA THR A 46 -22.65 6.04 39.00
C THR A 46 -24.10 5.70 39.36
N LEU A 47 -24.65 4.62 38.76
CA LEU A 47 -25.10 3.39 39.44
C LEU A 47 -25.73 2.38 38.45
N SER A 48 -25.25 1.13 38.49
CA SER A 48 -25.92 -0.07 37.95
C SER A 48 -26.96 -0.61 38.95
N PRO A 49 -27.91 -1.44 38.49
CA PRO A 49 -27.92 -2.80 39.04
C PRO A 49 -28.25 -3.91 38.03
N SER A 50 -27.60 -5.04 38.30
CA SER A 50 -27.76 -6.40 37.79
C SER A 50 -29.16 -7.00 38.02
N PHE A 51 -29.65 -7.75 37.04
CA PHE A 51 -30.73 -8.74 37.22
C PHE A 51 -30.39 -10.05 36.49
N TYR A 52 -30.17 -11.11 37.25
CA TYR A 52 -30.23 -12.51 36.79
C TYR A 52 -31.61 -13.08 37.17
N PRO A 53 -32.27 -13.85 36.30
CA PRO A 53 -33.29 -14.80 36.72
C PRO A 53 -32.72 -16.22 36.77
N THR A 54 -32.85 -16.83 37.94
CA THR A 54 -32.74 -18.26 38.21
C THR A 54 -33.85 -19.04 37.49
N TYR A 55 -33.52 -20.15 36.82
CA TYR A 55 -34.50 -21.15 36.39
C TYR A 55 -34.20 -22.53 36.97
N TYR A 56 -35.31 -23.18 37.34
CA TYR A 56 -35.45 -24.44 38.06
C TYR A 56 -35.02 -25.67 37.26
N ILE A 57 -34.50 -26.66 38.00
CA ILE A 57 -34.22 -28.04 37.56
C ILE A 57 -35.53 -28.85 37.56
N ASN A 58 -35.74 -29.67 36.53
CA ASN A 58 -36.57 -30.87 36.60
C ASN A 58 -35.87 -32.03 35.87
N ASN A 59 -35.78 -33.16 36.56
CA ASN A 59 -35.20 -34.43 36.13
C ASN A 59 -36.16 -35.21 35.20
N ALA A 60 -35.60 -35.88 34.19
CA ALA A 60 -35.79 -37.31 33.86
C ALA A 60 -35.44 -37.53 32.38
N ASP A 61 -34.40 -38.29 32.06
CA ASP A 61 -34.59 -39.67 31.60
C ASP A 61 -33.25 -40.43 31.54
N THR A 62 -33.36 -41.73 31.72
CA THR A 62 -32.31 -42.71 31.97
C THR A 62 -31.67 -43.25 30.69
N ASP A 63 -30.34 -43.47 30.68
CA ASP A 63 -29.68 -44.63 30.05
C ASP A 63 -28.17 -44.73 30.40
N PRO A 64 -27.52 -45.90 30.27
CA PRO A 64 -26.66 -46.43 31.33
C PRO A 64 -25.18 -46.07 31.25
N VAL A 65 -24.61 -46.01 32.46
CA VAL A 65 -23.22 -45.77 32.82
C VAL A 65 -22.29 -46.83 32.22
N SER A 66 -21.40 -46.41 31.32
CA SER A 66 -20.14 -47.12 31.04
C SER A 66 -19.07 -46.61 32.00
N SER A 67 -18.54 -47.52 32.81
CA SER A 67 -17.53 -47.25 33.83
C SER A 67 -16.17 -46.91 33.20
N LEU A 68 -15.78 -45.64 33.23
CA LEU A 68 -14.39 -45.23 33.16
C LEU A 68 -14.06 -44.46 34.44
N ARG A 69 -13.21 -45.07 35.27
CA ARG A 69 -12.65 -44.45 36.48
C ARG A 69 -11.98 -43.11 36.12
N PRO A 70 -12.26 -42.02 36.83
CA PRO A 70 -11.45 -40.81 36.75
C PRO A 70 -10.06 -41.11 37.32
N SER A 71 -9.01 -40.80 36.56
CA SER A 71 -7.64 -40.77 37.06
C SER A 71 -7.53 -39.71 38.17
N THR A 72 -7.04 -40.10 39.35
CA THR A 72 -6.89 -39.23 40.53
C THR A 72 -5.62 -38.37 40.51
N ASN A 73 -4.99 -38.18 39.34
CA ASN A 73 -3.86 -37.29 39.19
C ASN A 73 -4.23 -36.17 38.22
N PRO A 74 -4.40 -34.92 38.68
CA PRO A 74 -4.36 -33.79 37.77
C PRO A 74 -2.93 -33.76 37.22
N THR A 75 -2.75 -34.21 35.98
CA THR A 75 -1.53 -33.90 35.25
C THR A 75 -1.48 -32.39 35.20
N ALA A 76 -0.54 -31.78 35.93
CA ALA A 76 -0.33 -30.35 35.86
C ALA A 76 -0.05 -30.01 34.40
N ARG A 77 -1.06 -29.47 33.71
CA ARG A 77 -0.89 -28.92 32.37
C ARG A 77 0.15 -27.82 32.55
N PRO A 78 1.23 -27.79 31.77
CA PRO A 78 2.14 -26.66 31.82
C PRO A 78 1.34 -25.45 31.33
N THR A 79 0.77 -24.66 32.25
CA THR A 79 0.37 -23.29 31.96
C THR A 79 1.65 -22.48 31.87
N MET A 80 2.40 -22.70 30.79
CA MET A 80 3.33 -21.67 30.36
C MET A 80 2.49 -20.42 30.13
N PRO A 81 2.74 -19.31 30.84
CA PRO A 81 2.02 -18.09 30.58
C PRO A 81 2.33 -17.67 29.14
N CYS A 82 1.28 -17.67 28.33
CA CYS A 82 1.30 -17.21 26.95
C CYS A 82 1.77 -15.75 26.95
N THR A 83 3.02 -15.51 26.58
CA THR A 83 3.69 -14.21 26.77
C THR A 83 4.17 -13.61 25.45
N ARG A 84 3.48 -13.89 24.34
CA ARG A 84 3.87 -13.38 23.02
C ARG A 84 2.67 -12.78 22.28
N SER A 85 2.71 -11.46 22.13
CA SER A 85 1.57 -10.57 21.87
C SER A 85 1.52 -10.06 20.42
N PHE A 86 1.11 -10.93 19.50
CA PHE A 86 0.49 -10.57 18.21
C PHE A 86 -0.29 -11.80 17.72
N THR A 87 -1.62 -11.80 17.89
CA THR A 87 -2.47 -12.97 17.61
C THR A 87 -3.15 -12.87 16.25
N VAL A 88 -3.69 -13.98 15.74
CA VAL A 88 -4.58 -13.97 14.57
C VAL A 88 -5.75 -12.99 14.77
N ALA A 89 -6.38 -12.97 15.94
CA ALA A 89 -7.48 -12.05 16.21
C ALA A 89 -7.06 -10.56 16.15
N MET A 90 -5.82 -10.24 16.53
CA MET A 90 -5.30 -8.88 16.40
C MET A 90 -5.04 -8.50 14.95
N TYR A 91 -4.48 -9.42 14.17
CA TYR A 91 -4.27 -9.25 12.73
C TYR A 91 -5.62 -8.97 12.03
N ASP A 92 -6.63 -9.82 12.27
CA ASP A 92 -7.98 -9.67 11.70
C ASP A 92 -8.64 -8.35 12.13
N SER A 93 -8.41 -7.93 13.37
CA SER A 93 -8.93 -6.65 13.86
C SER A 93 -8.27 -5.45 13.16
N ILE A 94 -6.97 -5.51 12.84
CA ILE A 94 -6.30 -4.45 12.08
C ILE A 94 -6.85 -4.42 10.65
N GLU A 95 -7.08 -5.59 10.03
CA GLU A 95 -7.72 -5.67 8.72
C GLU A 95 -9.08 -4.97 8.72
N GLU A 96 -9.96 -5.28 9.67
CA GLU A 96 -11.29 -4.66 9.76
C GLU A 96 -11.25 -3.13 9.98
N ASP A 97 -10.30 -2.64 10.79
CA ASP A 97 -10.14 -1.19 10.99
C ASP A 97 -9.65 -0.49 9.72
N ILE A 98 -8.73 -1.11 8.96
CA ILE A 98 -8.26 -0.56 7.68
C ILE A 98 -9.41 -0.50 6.67
N ALA A 99 -10.23 -1.55 6.59
CA ALA A 99 -11.42 -1.54 5.73
C ALA A 99 -12.40 -0.41 6.13
N THR A 100 -12.52 -0.14 7.44
CA THR A 100 -13.35 0.95 7.96
C THR A 100 -12.79 2.31 7.55
N LEU A 101 -11.49 2.56 7.76
CA LEU A 101 -10.84 3.81 7.36
C LEU A 101 -10.98 4.05 5.85
N THR A 102 -10.73 3.03 5.03
CA THR A 102 -10.88 3.13 3.57
C THR A 102 -12.31 3.46 3.15
N ARG A 103 -13.33 2.84 3.76
CA ARG A 103 -14.74 3.08 3.45
C ARG A 103 -15.19 4.49 3.83
N ASP A 104 -14.57 5.10 4.83
CA ASP A 104 -14.90 6.45 5.29
C ASP A 104 -14.27 7.55 4.38
N ILE A 105 -13.41 7.18 3.43
CA ILE A 105 -12.86 8.09 2.41
C ILE A 105 -13.78 8.09 1.18
N GLU A 106 -14.59 9.15 1.04
CA GLU A 106 -15.57 9.28 -0.04
C GLU A 106 -14.93 9.60 -1.39
N ASP A 107 -13.97 10.54 -1.39
CA ASP A 107 -13.28 10.97 -2.62
C ASP A 107 -12.41 9.84 -3.20
N GLU A 108 -12.52 9.64 -4.51
CA GLU A 108 -11.88 8.54 -5.21
C GLU A 108 -10.35 8.69 -5.26
N GLU A 109 -9.88 9.92 -5.46
CA GLU A 109 -8.46 10.24 -5.54
C GLU A 109 -7.80 10.11 -4.16
N ASP A 110 -8.45 10.64 -3.12
CA ASP A 110 -8.00 10.50 -1.74
C ASP A 110 -7.97 9.02 -1.31
N ARG A 111 -8.98 8.23 -1.69
CA ARG A 111 -9.02 6.80 -1.36
C ARG A 111 -7.92 6.02 -2.10
N THR A 112 -7.67 6.37 -3.36
CA THR A 112 -6.58 5.81 -4.17
C THR A 112 -5.21 6.15 -3.56
N HIS A 113 -5.02 7.40 -3.15
CA HIS A 113 -3.82 7.86 -2.45
C HIS A 113 -3.62 7.12 -1.13
N PHE A 114 -4.67 6.98 -0.31
CA PHE A 114 -4.58 6.30 0.99
C PHE A 114 -4.21 4.82 0.85
N LEU A 115 -4.87 4.08 -0.06
CA LEU A 115 -4.59 2.66 -0.29
C LEU A 115 -3.16 2.45 -0.81
N GLY A 116 -2.79 3.15 -1.88
CA GLY A 116 -1.44 3.07 -2.45
C GLY A 116 -0.37 3.55 -1.45
N GLY A 117 -0.70 4.59 -0.68
CA GLY A 117 0.18 5.19 0.32
C GLY A 117 0.54 4.27 1.48
N ILE A 118 -0.41 3.46 1.98
CA ILE A 118 -0.12 2.44 3.02
C ILE A 118 0.85 1.37 2.48
N VAL A 119 0.63 0.87 1.27
CA VAL A 119 1.52 -0.13 0.66
C VAL A 119 2.89 0.48 0.38
N ARG A 120 2.92 1.73 -0.12
CA ARG A 120 4.15 2.49 -0.35
C ARG A 120 4.92 2.75 0.94
N LEU A 121 4.26 3.06 2.04
CA LEU A 121 4.88 3.27 3.35
C LEU A 121 5.67 2.03 3.79
N ALA A 122 5.04 0.85 3.76
CA ALA A 122 5.71 -0.41 4.08
C ALA A 122 6.85 -0.73 3.09
N ALA A 123 6.66 -0.41 1.80
CA ALA A 123 7.68 -0.63 0.78
C ALA A 123 8.91 0.29 0.96
N HIS A 124 8.69 1.58 1.22
CA HIS A 124 9.76 2.54 1.44
C HIS A 124 10.58 2.20 2.70
N ASP A 125 9.93 1.63 3.72
CA ASP A 125 10.61 1.08 4.90
C ASP A 125 11.51 -0.11 4.50
N PHE A 126 11.00 -1.15 3.84
CA PHE A 126 11.87 -2.30 3.50
C PHE A 126 12.91 -2.04 2.40
N MET A 127 12.66 -1.07 1.50
CA MET A 127 13.54 -0.79 0.36
C MET A 127 14.82 -0.05 0.76
N ASP A 128 14.88 0.49 1.96
CA ASP A 128 16.09 1.13 2.48
C ASP A 128 17.13 0.14 3.03
N PHE A 129 16.78 -1.16 3.05
CA PHE A 129 17.65 -2.23 3.53
C PHE A 129 18.98 -2.24 2.76
N ASP A 130 20.09 -2.27 3.49
CA ASP A 130 21.43 -2.42 2.93
C ASP A 130 22.30 -3.28 3.86
N PRO A 131 22.54 -4.56 3.54
CA PRO A 131 23.30 -5.47 4.41
C PRO A 131 24.78 -5.09 4.53
N SER A 132 25.29 -4.20 3.66
CA SER A 132 26.67 -3.70 3.72
C SER A 132 26.83 -2.48 4.64
N SER A 133 25.72 -1.85 5.04
CA SER A 133 25.71 -0.72 5.97
C SER A 133 25.89 -1.18 7.42
N PHE A 134 26.53 -0.33 8.24
CA PHE A 134 26.59 -0.54 9.70
C PHE A 134 25.20 -0.56 10.36
N ALA A 135 24.26 0.21 9.81
CA ALA A 135 22.85 0.15 10.14
C ALA A 135 22.09 -0.35 8.90
N PRO A 136 21.76 -1.67 8.84
CA PRO A 136 21.13 -2.24 7.67
C PRO A 136 19.78 -1.64 7.33
N MET A 137 19.02 -1.15 8.33
CA MET A 137 17.63 -0.71 8.17
C MET A 137 16.74 -1.86 7.65
N GLY A 138 15.68 -1.60 6.90
CA GLY A 138 14.65 -2.56 6.49
C GLY A 138 13.31 -2.29 7.17
N SER A 139 12.45 -3.30 7.30
CA SER A 139 11.13 -3.15 7.94
C SER A 139 11.23 -2.84 9.44
N ASP A 140 11.66 -1.65 9.81
CA ASP A 140 11.84 -1.19 11.18
C ASP A 140 11.02 0.06 11.52
N GLY A 141 10.01 0.32 10.69
CA GLY A 141 8.98 1.31 10.93
C GLY A 141 9.55 2.71 10.85
N CYS A 142 10.45 3.03 9.93
CA CYS A 142 11.04 4.35 9.88
C CYS A 142 11.31 4.79 8.44
N PHE A 143 10.89 6.01 8.10
CA PHE A 143 11.32 6.68 6.86
C PHE A 143 11.87 8.08 7.19
N ASP A 144 12.75 8.59 6.34
CA ASP A 144 13.28 9.95 6.41
C ASP A 144 12.26 10.94 5.80
N PRO A 145 11.50 11.71 6.59
CA PRO A 145 10.40 12.54 6.07
C PRO A 145 10.88 13.74 5.26
N ASP A 146 12.09 14.22 5.53
CA ASP A 146 12.66 15.38 4.84
C ASP A 146 13.21 15.03 3.46
N HIS A 147 13.32 13.73 3.14
CA HIS A 147 13.88 13.29 1.88
C HIS A 147 12.81 13.31 0.76
N PRO A 148 13.05 13.97 -0.40
CA PRO A 148 12.04 14.14 -1.46
C PRO A 148 11.40 12.84 -1.98
N ARG A 149 12.14 11.72 -1.99
CA ARG A 149 11.57 10.40 -2.36
C ARG A 149 10.49 9.88 -1.41
N ASN A 150 10.37 10.43 -0.20
CA ASN A 150 9.34 10.10 0.77
C ASN A 150 8.22 11.16 0.85
N ALA A 151 8.23 12.18 -0.02
CA ALA A 151 7.15 13.15 -0.09
C ALA A 151 5.78 12.46 -0.24
N GLY A 152 4.78 12.97 0.47
CA GLY A 152 3.42 12.44 0.56
C GLY A 152 3.26 11.23 1.50
N LEU A 153 4.34 10.70 2.10
CA LEU A 153 4.18 9.68 3.16
C LEU A 153 3.73 10.28 4.49
N ASP A 154 3.91 11.58 4.67
CA ASP A 154 3.39 12.36 5.78
C ASP A 154 1.86 12.45 5.78
N ASP A 155 1.20 12.35 4.62
CA ASP A 155 -0.27 12.24 4.55
C ASP A 155 -0.79 10.89 5.10
N ILE A 156 0.06 9.86 5.07
CA ILE A 156 -0.28 8.50 5.52
C ILE A 156 0.14 8.29 6.98
N TRP A 157 1.35 8.71 7.34
CA TRP A 157 1.91 8.58 8.67
C TRP A 157 2.58 9.88 9.12
N CYS A 158 1.84 10.68 9.89
CA CYS A 158 2.31 11.93 10.50
C CYS A 158 2.28 11.90 12.03
N ASP A 159 2.82 12.96 12.64
CA ASP A 159 2.89 13.17 14.08
C ASP A 159 1.56 13.52 14.75
N ASP A 160 0.56 14.02 14.01
CA ASP A 160 -0.67 14.55 14.62
C ASP A 160 -1.87 13.62 14.38
N ASP A 161 -2.65 13.91 13.33
CA ASP A 161 -4.04 13.44 13.20
C ASP A 161 -4.27 12.53 11.98
N CYS A 162 -3.21 12.01 11.36
CA CYS A 162 -3.33 11.06 10.27
C CYS A 162 -4.09 9.81 10.74
N PRO A 163 -5.13 9.34 10.01
CA PRO A 163 -5.98 8.25 10.48
C PRO A 163 -5.22 6.99 10.89
N LEU A 164 -4.17 6.64 10.15
CA LEU A 164 -3.34 5.46 10.42
C LEU A 164 -2.52 5.62 11.72
N THR A 165 -1.91 6.78 11.96
CA THR A 165 -1.20 7.09 13.21
C THR A 165 -2.15 7.10 14.40
N VAL A 166 -3.32 7.71 14.27
CA VAL A 166 -4.34 7.74 15.32
C VAL A 166 -4.80 6.33 15.66
N LEU A 167 -5.05 5.49 14.66
CA LEU A 167 -5.42 4.08 14.87
C LEU A 167 -4.34 3.32 15.66
N HIS A 168 -3.07 3.47 15.26
CA HIS A 168 -1.96 2.86 16.00
C HIS A 168 -1.92 3.33 17.44
N ARG A 169 -1.88 4.64 17.68
CA ARG A 169 -1.73 5.22 19.02
C ARG A 169 -2.88 4.83 19.96
N THR A 170 -4.10 4.81 19.44
CA THR A 170 -5.31 4.60 20.26
C THR A 170 -5.63 3.13 20.52
N LYS A 171 -5.40 2.24 19.54
CA LYS A 171 -5.82 0.83 19.62
C LYS A 171 -4.64 -0.16 19.62
N TYR A 172 -3.53 0.17 18.97
CA TYR A 172 -2.42 -0.75 18.72
C TYR A 172 -1.05 -0.29 19.25
N SER A 173 -1.01 0.64 20.20
CA SER A 173 0.23 1.21 20.75
C SER A 173 1.11 0.21 21.53
N HIS A 174 0.60 -1.00 21.76
CA HIS A 174 1.30 -2.10 22.41
C HIS A 174 2.08 -3.01 21.42
N ILE A 175 1.90 -2.83 20.11
CA ILE A 175 2.74 -3.44 19.07
C ILE A 175 3.65 -2.38 18.43
N SER A 176 4.76 -2.85 17.85
CA SER A 176 5.68 -1.97 17.14
C SER A 176 4.99 -1.32 15.93
N ARG A 177 5.35 -0.08 15.66
CA ARG A 177 4.96 0.62 14.41
C ARG A 177 5.39 -0.18 13.19
N ALA A 178 6.58 -0.79 13.24
CA ALA A 178 7.12 -1.64 12.18
C ALA A 178 6.23 -2.85 11.86
N ASP A 179 5.71 -3.56 12.87
CA ASP A 179 4.77 -4.66 12.63
C ASP A 179 3.40 -4.13 12.16
N PHE A 180 2.94 -3.02 12.73
CA PHE A 180 1.67 -2.39 12.35
C PHE A 180 1.64 -1.98 10.87
N TRP A 181 2.67 -1.29 10.36
CA TRP A 181 2.74 -0.87 8.95
C TRP A 181 2.65 -2.05 7.99
N VAL A 182 3.36 -3.15 8.26
CA VAL A 182 3.33 -4.34 7.42
C VAL A 182 1.94 -5.00 7.43
N VAL A 183 1.27 -5.08 8.59
CA VAL A 183 -0.10 -5.61 8.65
C VAL A 183 -1.11 -4.71 7.94
N CYS A 184 -0.99 -3.39 8.07
CA CYS A 184 -1.85 -2.46 7.34
C CYS A 184 -1.67 -2.60 5.82
N ALA A 185 -0.44 -2.74 5.34
CA ALA A 185 -0.18 -3.00 3.93
C ALA A 185 -0.74 -4.35 3.48
N ASN A 186 -0.58 -5.41 4.27
CA ASN A 186 -1.20 -6.71 3.99
C ASN A 186 -2.73 -6.61 3.92
N ALA A 187 -3.35 -5.86 4.84
CA ALA A 187 -4.80 -5.62 4.85
C ALA A 187 -5.27 -4.95 3.56
N VAL A 188 -4.57 -3.89 3.13
CA VAL A 188 -4.85 -3.21 1.85
C VAL A 188 -4.71 -4.18 0.69
N ILE A 189 -3.60 -4.92 0.58
CA ILE A 189 -3.36 -5.88 -0.50
C ILE A 189 -4.48 -6.93 -0.55
N TYR A 190 -4.85 -7.50 0.60
CA TYR A 190 -5.91 -8.51 0.69
C TYR A 190 -7.26 -7.93 0.27
N GLN A 191 -7.69 -6.81 0.86
CA GLN A 191 -9.01 -6.21 0.64
C GLN A 191 -9.23 -5.63 -0.76
N THR A 192 -8.14 -5.27 -1.43
CA THR A 192 -8.19 -4.74 -2.80
C THR A 192 -7.91 -5.81 -3.85
N SER A 193 -7.42 -6.99 -3.45
CA SER A 193 -7.28 -8.12 -4.37
C SER A 193 -8.64 -8.61 -4.85
N VAL A 194 -8.70 -9.08 -6.11
CA VAL A 194 -9.94 -9.61 -6.70
C VAL A 194 -10.46 -10.75 -5.84
N ASP A 195 -11.72 -10.66 -5.43
CA ASP A 195 -12.40 -11.60 -4.53
C ASP A 195 -11.69 -11.84 -3.19
N ASN A 196 -10.87 -10.88 -2.74
CA ASN A 196 -9.99 -11.01 -1.57
C ASN A 196 -9.08 -12.26 -1.64
N ALA A 197 -8.62 -12.62 -2.85
CA ALA A 197 -7.91 -13.89 -3.05
C ALA A 197 -6.43 -13.89 -2.61
N LEU A 198 -5.83 -12.73 -2.34
CA LEU A 198 -4.43 -12.62 -1.90
C LEU A 198 -4.31 -12.47 -0.38
N ASP A 199 -4.58 -13.55 0.35
CA ASP A 199 -4.38 -13.60 1.80
C ASP A 199 -2.88 -13.72 2.17
N MET A 200 -2.42 -12.79 3.01
CA MET A 200 -1.03 -12.67 3.46
C MET A 200 -0.82 -13.13 4.91
N ARG A 201 -1.89 -13.53 5.61
CA ARG A 201 -1.94 -13.84 7.04
C ARG A 201 -0.97 -14.94 7.45
N ASP A 202 -0.92 -16.04 6.70
CA ASP A 202 -0.06 -17.19 7.02
C ASP A 202 1.43 -16.95 6.70
N THR A 203 1.72 -15.96 5.86
CA THR A 203 3.07 -15.49 5.54
C THR A 203 3.53 -14.33 6.42
N PHE A 204 2.62 -13.63 7.09
CA PHE A 204 2.98 -12.58 8.03
C PHE A 204 3.83 -13.12 9.18
N ARG A 205 4.84 -12.32 9.56
CA ARG A 205 5.72 -12.58 10.69
C ARG A 205 5.83 -11.31 11.50
N TRP A 206 5.81 -11.40 12.82
CA TRP A 206 5.88 -10.25 13.73
C TRP A 206 7.10 -10.34 14.65
N GLY A 207 7.39 -9.27 15.37
CA GLY A 207 8.53 -9.14 16.28
C GLY A 207 9.55 -8.12 15.80
N ARG A 208 9.18 -7.25 14.86
CA ARG A 208 10.01 -6.12 14.44
C ARG A 208 10.16 -5.13 15.60
N LYS A 209 11.31 -4.47 15.65
CA LYS A 209 11.58 -3.41 16.61
C LYS A 209 11.56 -2.08 15.88
N ASP A 210 10.88 -1.11 16.46
CA ASP A 210 10.86 0.24 15.92
C ASP A 210 12.26 0.84 15.95
N ARG A 211 12.57 1.59 14.89
CA ARG A 211 13.72 2.47 14.80
C ARG A 211 13.28 3.90 15.08
N ASP A 212 14.03 4.59 15.93
CA ASP A 212 13.75 6.00 16.27
C ASP A 212 14.24 6.99 15.20
N SER A 213 15.29 6.62 14.45
CA SER A 213 15.89 7.49 13.43
C SER A 213 16.46 6.69 12.27
N CYS A 214 16.08 7.11 11.07
CA CYS A 214 16.44 6.54 9.78
C CYS A 214 16.94 7.62 8.81
N ILE A 215 17.59 8.67 9.34
CA ILE A 215 18.25 9.69 8.51
C ILE A 215 19.14 8.97 7.49
N GLY A 216 18.97 9.29 6.21
CA GLY A 216 19.71 8.62 5.16
C GLY A 216 18.95 7.50 4.45
N SER A 217 17.77 7.08 4.93
CA SER A 217 16.99 5.97 4.33
C SER A 217 16.49 6.35 2.94
N GLY A 218 16.00 7.59 2.78
CA GLY A 218 15.54 8.09 1.49
C GLY A 218 16.60 8.01 0.38
N GLN A 219 17.89 8.19 0.71
CA GLN A 219 19.04 8.06 -0.19
C GLN A 219 19.20 6.65 -0.78
N ARG A 220 18.62 5.64 -0.12
CA ARG A 220 18.74 4.23 -0.49
C ARG A 220 17.63 3.74 -1.42
N LEU A 221 16.52 4.48 -1.49
CA LEU A 221 15.37 4.19 -2.34
C LEU A 221 15.68 4.35 -3.84
N PRO A 222 15.01 3.58 -4.71
CA PRO A 222 15.21 3.67 -6.15
C PRO A 222 14.75 5.02 -6.68
N ARG A 223 15.42 5.51 -7.73
CA ARG A 223 14.93 6.63 -8.54
C ARG A 223 14.04 6.12 -9.68
N PRO A 224 13.08 6.91 -10.20
CA PRO A 224 12.23 6.52 -11.31
C PRO A 224 12.94 6.64 -12.68
N SER A 225 14.22 6.25 -12.77
CA SER A 225 15.07 6.55 -13.94
C SER A 225 15.36 5.36 -14.84
N GLY A 226 15.21 4.11 -14.40
CA GLY A 226 15.49 2.94 -15.26
C GLY A 226 15.97 1.71 -14.50
N CYS A 227 16.37 0.68 -15.24
CA CYS A 227 16.55 -0.67 -14.66
C CYS A 227 17.78 -0.80 -13.77
N GLN A 228 18.77 0.10 -13.92
CA GLN A 228 19.88 0.20 -12.98
C GLN A 228 19.43 0.45 -11.54
N GLN A 229 18.31 1.16 -11.34
CA GLN A 229 17.75 1.44 -10.02
C GLN A 229 17.15 0.17 -9.40
N ILE A 230 16.46 -0.64 -10.22
CA ILE A 230 15.92 -1.94 -9.79
C ILE A 230 17.07 -2.89 -9.43
N GLU A 231 18.10 -2.96 -10.28
CA GLU A 231 19.29 -3.76 -10.02
C GLU A 231 20.01 -3.32 -8.73
N ALA A 232 20.08 -2.01 -8.48
CA ALA A 232 20.74 -1.46 -7.30
C ALA A 232 20.03 -1.81 -6.00
N VAL A 233 18.72 -1.59 -5.95
CA VAL A 233 17.96 -1.73 -4.71
C VAL A 233 17.50 -3.17 -4.53
N PHE A 234 16.71 -3.69 -5.47
CA PHE A 234 16.06 -4.99 -5.29
C PHE A 234 17.05 -6.14 -5.45
N LEU A 235 17.91 -6.12 -6.48
CA LEU A 235 18.80 -7.26 -6.72
C LEU A 235 20.03 -7.23 -5.81
N ARG A 236 20.76 -6.11 -5.78
CA ARG A 236 22.05 -6.04 -5.06
C ARG A 236 21.89 -5.86 -3.55
N LYS A 237 21.04 -4.93 -3.09
CA LYS A 237 20.89 -4.67 -1.65
C LYS A 237 19.93 -5.64 -0.99
N MET A 238 18.74 -5.84 -1.58
CA MET A 238 17.72 -6.73 -1.01
C MET A 238 17.93 -8.22 -1.35
N GLY A 239 18.82 -8.55 -2.30
CA GLY A 239 19.10 -9.94 -2.65
C GLY A 239 17.94 -10.64 -3.36
N LEU A 240 17.10 -9.89 -4.07
CA LEU A 240 16.00 -10.42 -4.86
C LEU A 240 16.45 -10.82 -6.26
N SER A 241 15.73 -11.73 -6.87
CA SER A 241 15.81 -12.04 -8.30
C SER A 241 14.98 -11.03 -9.10
N TRP A 242 15.19 -11.00 -10.42
CA TRP A 242 14.33 -10.24 -11.34
C TRP A 242 12.85 -10.61 -11.22
N ARG A 243 12.54 -11.88 -10.97
CA ARG A 243 11.15 -12.35 -10.82
C ARG A 243 10.50 -11.73 -9.58
N GLU A 244 11.18 -11.81 -8.44
CA GLU A 244 10.72 -11.23 -7.19
C GLU A 244 10.63 -9.69 -7.28
N ALA A 245 11.61 -9.04 -7.91
CA ALA A 245 11.58 -7.58 -8.10
C ALA A 245 10.39 -7.15 -8.98
N VAL A 246 10.16 -7.83 -10.11
CA VAL A 246 9.01 -7.54 -11.00
C VAL A 246 7.68 -7.80 -10.29
N ALA A 247 7.61 -8.85 -9.46
CA ALA A 247 6.41 -9.10 -8.66
C ALA A 247 6.15 -7.91 -7.73
N LEU A 248 7.15 -7.42 -6.98
CA LEU A 248 7.00 -6.25 -6.10
C LEU A 248 6.63 -4.96 -6.85
N LEU A 249 7.21 -4.71 -8.04
CA LEU A 249 6.79 -3.59 -8.89
C LEU A 249 5.31 -3.69 -9.31
N GLY A 250 4.74 -4.90 -9.35
CA GLY A 250 3.30 -5.11 -9.54
C GLY A 250 2.41 -4.40 -8.52
N ALA A 251 2.95 -3.98 -7.36
CA ALA A 251 2.22 -3.15 -6.41
C ALA A 251 1.78 -1.80 -7.00
N HIS A 252 2.42 -1.32 -8.08
CA HIS A 252 1.98 -0.15 -8.85
C HIS A 252 0.58 -0.31 -9.47
N THR A 253 0.00 -1.52 -9.47
CA THR A 253 -1.42 -1.70 -9.78
C THR A 253 -2.34 -0.91 -8.84
N LEU A 254 -1.87 -0.59 -7.62
CA LEU A 254 -2.56 0.26 -6.66
C LEU A 254 -1.97 1.66 -6.60
N GLY A 255 -2.85 2.65 -6.48
CA GLY A 255 -2.48 4.04 -6.24
C GLY A 255 -2.11 4.80 -7.51
N ARG A 256 -1.46 5.95 -7.30
CA ARG A 256 -1.12 6.89 -8.37
C ARG A 256 0.14 7.68 -8.07
N GLY A 257 0.77 8.19 -9.12
CA GLY A 257 1.72 9.29 -9.04
C GLY A 257 1.01 10.62 -8.76
N ASP A 258 1.67 11.47 -7.99
CA ASP A 258 1.28 12.84 -7.73
C ASP A 258 2.37 13.85 -8.14
N ARG A 259 1.94 14.96 -8.75
CA ARG A 259 2.82 16.04 -9.22
C ARG A 259 3.57 16.71 -8.08
N ASP A 260 2.92 16.93 -6.96
CA ASP A 260 3.48 17.68 -5.84
C ASP A 260 4.43 16.82 -5.01
N PHE A 261 4.24 15.49 -5.02
CA PHE A 261 5.12 14.56 -4.31
C PHE A 261 6.33 14.13 -5.15
N SER A 262 6.08 13.66 -6.37
CA SER A 262 7.12 13.00 -7.20
C SER A 262 7.42 13.72 -8.51
N GLY A 263 6.60 14.70 -8.89
CA GLY A 263 6.59 15.30 -10.22
C GLY A 263 5.95 14.43 -11.30
N HIS A 264 5.66 13.15 -11.01
CA HIS A 264 4.97 12.22 -11.90
C HIS A 264 3.50 12.17 -11.57
N HIS A 265 2.64 12.24 -12.59
CA HIS A 265 1.19 12.32 -12.41
C HIS A 265 0.49 11.19 -13.13
N GLY A 266 -0.45 10.54 -12.44
CA GLY A 266 -1.34 9.55 -13.04
C GLY A 266 -1.33 8.17 -12.43
N THR A 267 -2.21 7.32 -12.93
CA THR A 267 -2.35 5.92 -12.53
C THR A 267 -1.61 4.98 -13.48
N TRP A 268 -1.14 3.84 -12.98
CA TRP A 268 -0.60 2.77 -13.85
C TRP A 268 -1.68 1.98 -14.58
N LYS A 269 -2.94 2.19 -14.21
CA LYS A 269 -4.15 1.64 -14.83
C LYS A 269 -5.02 2.74 -15.42
N ASP A 270 -6.09 2.38 -16.11
CA ASP A 270 -6.90 3.31 -16.91
C ASP A 270 -7.59 4.42 -16.09
N SER A 271 -7.85 4.20 -14.80
CA SER A 271 -8.53 5.18 -13.93
C SER A 271 -8.11 5.09 -12.46
N ASN A 272 -8.51 6.08 -11.64
CA ASN A 272 -8.36 6.01 -10.17
C ASN A 272 -9.22 4.89 -9.57
N GLU A 273 -10.44 4.67 -10.10
CA GLU A 273 -11.29 3.52 -9.72
C GLU A 273 -10.55 2.19 -9.93
N ASP A 274 -9.97 1.98 -11.11
CA ASP A 274 -9.19 0.76 -11.39
C ASP A 274 -8.00 0.69 -10.42
N ALA A 275 -7.29 1.80 -10.18
CA ALA A 275 -6.14 1.87 -9.29
C ALA A 275 -6.43 1.62 -7.80
N GLN A 276 -7.66 1.26 -7.44
CA GLN A 276 -8.04 0.74 -6.12
C GLN A 276 -8.12 -0.79 -6.07
N VAL A 277 -7.85 -1.47 -7.19
CA VAL A 277 -7.89 -2.94 -7.29
C VAL A 277 -6.48 -3.51 -7.43
N PHE A 278 -6.11 -4.44 -6.55
CA PHE A 278 -4.83 -5.13 -6.61
C PHE A 278 -4.90 -6.33 -7.55
N ASP A 279 -4.52 -6.14 -8.81
CA ASP A 279 -4.61 -7.17 -9.85
C ASP A 279 -3.41 -7.15 -10.81
N LYS A 280 -3.39 -8.10 -11.74
CA LYS A 280 -2.33 -8.22 -12.75
C LYS A 280 -2.36 -7.13 -13.82
N GLN A 281 -3.34 -6.23 -13.82
CA GLN A 281 -3.58 -5.32 -14.93
C GLN A 281 -2.37 -4.41 -15.18
N TYR A 282 -1.60 -4.04 -14.15
CA TYR A 282 -0.28 -3.38 -14.30
C TYR A 282 0.60 -4.04 -15.39
N PHE A 283 0.72 -5.37 -15.39
CA PHE A 283 1.53 -6.09 -16.37
C PHE A 283 0.89 -6.12 -17.76
N VAL A 284 -0.45 -6.18 -17.82
CA VAL A 284 -1.22 -6.12 -19.07
C VAL A 284 -1.07 -4.75 -19.71
N GLU A 285 -1.26 -3.66 -18.95
CA GLU A 285 -1.08 -2.28 -19.42
C GLU A 285 0.35 -2.05 -19.95
N LEU A 286 1.35 -2.50 -19.21
CA LEU A 286 2.77 -2.35 -19.57
C LEU A 286 3.12 -3.09 -20.87
N SER A 287 2.54 -4.27 -21.10
CA SER A 287 2.91 -5.14 -22.22
C SER A 287 2.10 -4.92 -23.50
N THR A 288 0.89 -4.34 -23.40
CA THR A 288 -0.05 -4.25 -24.52
C THR A 288 -0.19 -2.85 -25.10
N ASN A 289 0.03 -1.80 -24.33
CA ASN A 289 -0.16 -0.43 -24.81
C ASN A 289 1.04 0.15 -25.55
N ALA A 290 0.74 1.11 -26.42
CA ALA A 290 1.72 1.93 -27.14
C ALA A 290 2.26 3.06 -26.25
N TRP A 291 3.10 2.71 -25.28
CA TRP A 291 3.77 3.69 -24.42
C TRP A 291 4.76 4.56 -25.21
N ARG A 292 4.69 5.87 -24.99
CA ARG A 292 5.65 6.87 -25.49
C ARG A 292 6.09 7.80 -24.37
N MET A 293 7.26 8.42 -24.51
CA MET A 293 7.73 9.43 -23.56
C MET A 293 6.74 10.61 -23.50
N ARG A 294 6.44 11.10 -22.29
CA ARG A 294 5.56 12.25 -22.04
C ARG A 294 6.34 13.57 -22.02
N ASN A 295 7.46 13.63 -21.30
CA ASN A 295 8.25 14.84 -21.10
C ASN A 295 9.65 14.66 -21.68
N VAL A 296 9.96 15.26 -22.84
CA VAL A 296 11.29 15.18 -23.46
C VAL A 296 12.21 16.22 -22.83
N GLY A 297 13.39 15.79 -22.34
CA GLY A 297 14.42 16.67 -21.78
C GLY A 297 14.50 16.71 -20.25
N GLY A 298 13.53 16.13 -19.54
CA GLY A 298 13.61 15.89 -18.09
C GLY A 298 13.83 17.13 -17.19
N PRO A 299 14.11 16.92 -15.89
CA PRO A 299 14.26 17.98 -14.90
C PRO A 299 15.48 18.88 -15.15
N ASP A 300 16.54 18.34 -15.78
CA ASP A 300 17.78 19.07 -16.05
C ASP A 300 17.59 20.24 -17.04
N ASN A 301 16.51 20.20 -17.84
CA ASN A 301 16.10 21.30 -18.71
C ASN A 301 14.99 22.18 -18.11
N GLY A 302 14.72 22.04 -16.80
CA GLY A 302 13.66 22.77 -16.09
C GLY A 302 12.24 22.24 -16.37
N GLY A 303 12.12 21.05 -16.96
CA GLY A 303 10.85 20.39 -17.26
C GLY A 303 10.38 19.44 -16.16
N ALA A 304 9.16 18.91 -16.32
CA ALA A 304 8.67 17.81 -15.49
C ALA A 304 9.56 16.56 -15.68
N PRO A 305 9.68 15.67 -14.66
CA PRO A 305 10.42 14.44 -14.82
C PRO A 305 9.83 13.57 -15.94
N GLN A 306 10.69 12.83 -16.64
CA GLN A 306 10.23 12.03 -17.77
C GLN A 306 9.54 10.75 -17.28
N ASP A 307 8.31 10.55 -17.75
CA ASP A 307 7.55 9.31 -17.67
C ASP A 307 6.92 8.98 -19.02
N TRP A 308 6.14 7.92 -19.08
CA TRP A 308 5.52 7.40 -20.29
C TRP A 308 4.02 7.54 -20.23
N THR A 309 3.40 7.79 -21.37
CA THR A 309 1.94 7.91 -21.51
C THR A 309 1.46 7.17 -22.75
N THR A 310 0.20 6.74 -22.73
CA THR A 310 -0.50 6.23 -23.92
C THR A 310 -1.10 7.36 -24.77
N GLY A 311 -1.15 8.60 -24.25
CA GLY A 311 -1.79 9.73 -24.91
C GLY A 311 -3.30 9.60 -25.09
N ARG A 312 -3.91 8.55 -24.52
CA ARG A 312 -5.37 8.42 -24.40
C ARG A 312 -5.90 9.46 -23.42
N SER A 313 -7.22 9.69 -23.43
CA SER A 313 -7.88 10.45 -22.36
C SER A 313 -7.59 9.82 -21.00
N GLY A 314 -7.19 10.64 -20.03
CA GLY A 314 -6.79 10.19 -18.70
C GLY A 314 -5.32 10.48 -18.42
N ASP A 315 -4.94 10.40 -17.15
CA ASP A 315 -3.57 10.69 -16.72
C ASP A 315 -2.67 9.44 -16.71
N GLN A 316 -3.08 8.34 -17.36
CA GLN A 316 -2.38 7.06 -17.33
C GLN A 316 -0.87 7.18 -17.65
N MET A 317 -0.06 6.53 -16.82
CA MET A 317 1.38 6.69 -16.80
C MET A 317 2.14 5.40 -16.53
N MET A 318 3.41 5.35 -16.96
CA MET A 318 4.41 4.37 -16.53
C MET A 318 5.72 5.10 -16.26
N LEU A 319 6.46 4.76 -15.21
CA LEU A 319 7.79 5.29 -14.95
C LEU A 319 8.83 4.62 -15.85
N ASN A 320 10.02 5.19 -15.93
CA ASN A 320 11.14 4.52 -16.62
C ASN A 320 11.50 3.17 -15.98
N THR A 321 11.37 3.06 -14.67
CA THR A 321 11.55 1.79 -13.97
C THR A 321 10.52 0.73 -14.37
N ASP A 322 9.31 1.13 -14.80
CA ASP A 322 8.31 0.19 -15.28
C ASP A 322 8.60 -0.21 -16.73
N VAL A 323 8.81 0.77 -17.61
CA VAL A 323 9.04 0.52 -19.05
C VAL A 323 10.34 -0.24 -19.29
N CYS A 324 11.36 -0.02 -18.45
CA CYS A 324 12.62 -0.75 -18.58
C CYS A 324 12.49 -2.26 -18.34
N LEU A 325 11.40 -2.75 -17.74
CA LEU A 325 11.20 -4.18 -17.53
C LEU A 325 11.07 -4.95 -18.85
N LEU A 326 10.56 -4.29 -19.90
CA LEU A 326 10.40 -4.87 -21.24
C LEU A 326 11.37 -4.31 -22.28
N TYR A 327 11.81 -3.06 -22.10
CA TYR A 327 12.54 -2.31 -23.12
C TYR A 327 13.89 -1.80 -22.61
N ASP A 328 14.89 -1.82 -23.48
CA ASP A 328 16.22 -1.30 -23.21
C ASP A 328 16.23 0.23 -23.45
N ILE A 329 15.90 0.97 -22.39
CA ILE A 329 15.73 2.43 -22.44
C ILE A 329 16.79 3.20 -21.65
N ASP A 330 17.72 2.52 -20.97
CA ASP A 330 18.67 3.16 -20.04
C ASP A 330 19.59 4.19 -20.73
N GLU A 331 19.93 3.99 -22.01
CA GLU A 331 20.73 4.95 -22.79
C GLU A 331 19.91 6.18 -23.25
N ASN A 332 18.58 6.13 -23.10
CA ASN A 332 17.64 7.04 -23.76
C ASN A 332 16.68 7.77 -22.80
N VAL A 333 16.85 7.59 -21.49
CA VAL A 333 15.90 8.04 -20.45
C VAL A 333 15.62 9.55 -20.50
N ASP A 334 16.65 10.38 -20.64
CA ASP A 334 16.50 11.85 -20.58
C ASP A 334 16.97 12.58 -21.85
N THR A 335 17.78 11.92 -22.67
CA THR A 335 18.43 12.51 -23.87
C THR A 335 18.24 11.70 -25.13
N GLY A 336 17.54 10.56 -25.03
CA GLY A 336 17.36 9.63 -26.13
C GLY A 336 16.39 10.13 -27.16
N THR A 337 16.51 9.62 -28.39
CA THR A 337 15.50 9.90 -29.39
C THR A 337 14.20 9.17 -29.04
N PRO A 338 13.03 9.83 -29.04
CA PRO A 338 11.76 9.22 -28.64
C PRO A 338 11.52 7.87 -29.32
N CYS A 339 11.04 6.89 -28.57
CA CYS A 339 10.60 5.60 -29.09
C CYS A 339 9.19 5.28 -28.59
N CYS A 340 8.52 4.37 -29.29
CA CYS A 340 7.21 3.87 -28.92
C CYS A 340 7.25 2.35 -28.68
N ALA A 341 6.61 1.88 -27.60
CA ALA A 341 6.65 0.47 -27.20
C ALA A 341 5.99 -0.46 -28.25
N VAL A 342 4.84 -0.03 -28.80
CA VAL A 342 4.05 -0.78 -29.78
C VAL A 342 3.69 0.16 -30.94
N THR A 343 4.30 -0.04 -32.11
CA THR A 343 4.18 0.87 -33.27
C THR A 343 3.06 0.56 -34.24
N ASP A 344 2.49 -0.64 -34.16
CA ASP A 344 1.56 -1.17 -35.15
C ASP A 344 0.10 -1.13 -34.65
N SER A 345 -0.16 -0.39 -33.57
CA SER A 345 -1.48 -0.22 -32.96
C SER A 345 -2.12 1.08 -33.44
N THR A 346 -3.40 1.01 -33.82
CA THR A 346 -4.20 2.18 -34.23
C THR A 346 -5.40 2.37 -33.31
N PHE A 347 -5.81 3.62 -33.09
CA PHE A 347 -7.11 3.94 -32.52
C PHE A 347 -8.24 3.45 -33.45
N PRO A 348 -9.48 3.27 -32.94
CA PRO A 348 -10.64 2.93 -33.78
C PRO A 348 -10.87 3.91 -34.93
N GLU A 349 -10.45 5.16 -34.75
CA GLU A 349 -10.54 6.25 -35.72
C GLU A 349 -9.43 6.20 -36.79
N GLY A 350 -8.48 5.27 -36.67
CA GLY A 350 -7.43 5.00 -37.66
C GLY A 350 -6.09 5.69 -37.40
N GLU A 351 -6.00 6.57 -36.40
CA GLU A 351 -4.74 7.22 -36.01
C GLU A 351 -3.78 6.23 -35.31
N ASN A 352 -2.47 6.36 -35.54
CA ASN A 352 -1.48 5.54 -34.85
C ASN A 352 -1.45 5.89 -33.36
N GLN A 353 -1.47 4.88 -32.48
CA GLN A 353 -1.40 5.11 -31.03
C GLN A 353 -0.06 5.73 -30.60
N CYS A 354 0.99 5.57 -31.40
CA CYS A 354 2.18 6.41 -31.37
C CYS A 354 1.89 7.73 -32.11
N ILE A 355 1.13 8.63 -31.45
CA ILE A 355 0.61 9.89 -32.03
C ILE A 355 1.72 10.79 -32.60
N GLU A 356 2.93 10.71 -32.04
CA GLU A 356 4.07 11.53 -32.45
C GLU A 356 4.87 10.85 -33.58
N GLN A 357 4.92 11.48 -34.76
CA GLN A 357 5.54 10.91 -35.97
C GLN A 357 6.99 10.43 -35.75
N GLU A 358 7.78 11.15 -34.96
CA GLU A 358 9.18 10.75 -34.68
C GLU A 358 9.24 9.51 -33.78
N ALA A 359 8.43 9.46 -32.71
CA ALA A 359 8.34 8.28 -31.85
C ALA A 359 7.72 7.08 -32.59
N ALA A 360 6.74 7.30 -33.47
CA ALA A 360 6.11 6.28 -34.29
C ALA A 360 7.09 5.64 -35.29
N SER A 361 8.11 6.40 -35.72
CA SER A 361 9.15 5.89 -36.63
C SER A 361 10.14 4.93 -35.96
N ARG A 362 10.14 4.87 -34.61
CA ARG A 362 11.10 4.09 -33.83
C ARG A 362 10.42 3.25 -32.76
N ARG A 363 10.46 1.92 -32.96
CA ARG A 363 10.10 0.98 -31.91
C ARG A 363 11.15 0.96 -30.80
N CYS A 364 10.71 0.95 -29.54
CA CYS A 364 11.63 0.80 -28.41
C CYS A 364 12.39 -0.53 -28.48
N SER A 365 13.71 -0.46 -28.26
CA SER A 365 14.60 -1.61 -28.29
C SER A 365 14.22 -2.61 -27.20
N ARG A 366 14.27 -3.90 -27.51
CA ARG A 366 14.18 -4.97 -26.50
C ARG A 366 15.58 -5.48 -26.17
N TYR A 367 15.75 -5.98 -24.97
CA TYR A 367 17.01 -6.58 -24.54
C TYR A 367 17.46 -7.74 -25.43
N SER A 368 18.77 -7.82 -25.66
CA SER A 368 19.41 -8.91 -26.41
C SER A 368 19.23 -10.25 -25.70
N GLN A 369 19.31 -11.37 -26.43
CA GLN A 369 19.04 -12.71 -25.87
C GLN A 369 19.87 -13.07 -24.64
N ASN A 370 21.10 -12.54 -24.54
CA ASN A 370 22.05 -12.82 -23.47
C ASN A 370 21.96 -11.85 -22.29
N ASP A 371 21.10 -10.83 -22.38
CA ASP A 371 20.94 -9.85 -21.31
C ASP A 371 20.17 -10.46 -20.13
N SER A 372 20.70 -10.28 -18.93
CA SER A 372 20.06 -10.73 -17.68
C SER A 372 18.66 -10.11 -17.47
N ARG A 373 18.43 -8.89 -17.96
CA ARG A 373 17.17 -8.15 -17.83
C ARG A 373 16.04 -8.78 -18.64
N ARG A 374 16.33 -9.69 -19.58
CA ARG A 374 15.28 -10.51 -20.20
C ARG A 374 14.50 -11.35 -19.21
N ALA A 375 15.06 -11.66 -18.03
CA ALA A 375 14.31 -12.30 -16.96
C ALA A 375 13.16 -11.44 -16.45
N ALA A 376 13.33 -10.12 -16.40
CA ALA A 376 12.30 -9.17 -16.02
C ALA A 376 11.13 -9.21 -17.01
N GLY A 377 11.43 -9.08 -18.31
CA GLY A 377 10.39 -9.10 -19.34
C GLY A 377 9.65 -10.43 -19.42
N ARG A 378 10.30 -11.57 -19.14
CA ARG A 378 9.60 -12.86 -19.02
C ARG A 378 8.63 -12.88 -17.83
N ALA A 379 9.04 -12.31 -16.69
CA ALA A 379 8.19 -12.22 -15.52
C ALA A 379 6.97 -11.31 -15.77
N VAL A 380 7.15 -10.16 -16.44
CA VAL A 380 6.04 -9.28 -16.84
C VAL A 380 5.00 -10.04 -17.67
N ILE A 381 5.45 -10.77 -18.70
CA ILE A 381 4.53 -11.54 -19.54
C ILE A 381 3.84 -12.63 -18.74
N GLU A 382 4.57 -13.39 -17.91
CA GLU A 382 3.99 -14.47 -17.11
C GLU A 382 2.96 -13.99 -16.08
N TYR A 383 3.21 -12.86 -15.43
CA TYR A 383 2.31 -12.31 -14.40
C TYR A 383 1.07 -11.66 -15.01
N GLY A 384 1.16 -11.15 -16.24
CA GLY A 384 0.00 -10.65 -17.00
C GLY A 384 -0.81 -11.74 -17.71
N ASP A 385 -0.25 -12.94 -17.90
CA ASP A 385 -0.89 -14.04 -18.64
C ASP A 385 -2.02 -14.74 -17.86
N GLY A 386 -2.78 -15.60 -18.55
CA GLY A 386 -3.86 -16.42 -17.98
C GLY A 386 -5.21 -15.71 -17.85
N ASP A 387 -6.21 -16.42 -17.34
CA ASP A 387 -7.58 -15.90 -17.15
C ASP A 387 -7.81 -15.32 -15.75
N ASP A 388 -6.89 -15.54 -14.80
CA ASP A 388 -6.99 -15.10 -13.41
C ASP A 388 -5.70 -14.40 -12.92
N ASN A 389 -5.63 -14.05 -11.64
CA ASN A 389 -4.50 -13.37 -10.99
C ASN A 389 -3.46 -14.33 -10.37
N SER A 390 -3.60 -15.64 -10.54
CA SER A 390 -2.86 -16.64 -9.73
C SER A 390 -1.33 -16.55 -9.88
N ASN A 391 -0.83 -16.35 -11.11
CA ASN A 391 0.60 -16.20 -11.38
C ASN A 391 1.19 -14.99 -10.64
N PHE A 392 0.50 -13.85 -10.72
CA PHE A 392 0.91 -12.63 -10.04
C PHE A 392 0.82 -12.78 -8.52
N TYR A 393 -0.34 -13.20 -8.00
CA TYR A 393 -0.58 -13.31 -6.56
C TYR A 393 0.39 -14.28 -5.88
N SER A 394 0.67 -15.43 -6.49
CA SER A 394 1.65 -16.38 -5.97
C SER A 394 3.06 -15.76 -5.91
N ALA A 395 3.48 -15.08 -6.97
CA ALA A 395 4.81 -14.46 -7.03
C ALA A 395 4.94 -13.26 -6.09
N PHE A 396 3.88 -12.44 -5.99
CA PHE A 396 3.83 -11.29 -5.12
C PHE A 396 3.91 -11.72 -3.65
N ARG A 397 3.13 -12.73 -3.27
CA ARG A 397 3.13 -13.25 -1.90
C ARG A 397 4.52 -13.71 -1.46
N GLU A 398 5.23 -14.46 -2.31
CA GLU A 398 6.60 -14.90 -2.03
C GLU A 398 7.57 -13.71 -1.89
N ALA A 399 7.55 -12.80 -2.87
CA ALA A 399 8.45 -11.65 -2.91
C ALA A 399 8.21 -10.67 -1.76
N TRP A 400 6.95 -10.39 -1.44
CA TRP A 400 6.54 -9.51 -0.33
C TRP A 400 6.91 -10.09 1.03
N THR A 401 6.71 -11.40 1.22
CA THR A 401 7.15 -12.09 2.44
C THR A 401 8.66 -11.98 2.62
N LYS A 402 9.42 -12.17 1.55
CA LYS A 402 10.87 -12.02 1.60
C LYS A 402 11.25 -10.57 1.92
N ALA A 403 10.73 -9.61 1.17
CA ALA A 403 11.05 -8.19 1.33
C ALA A 403 10.78 -7.68 2.75
N THR A 404 9.60 -7.96 3.30
CA THR A 404 9.20 -7.49 4.64
C THR A 404 9.92 -8.21 5.81
N THR A 405 10.70 -9.26 5.53
CA THR A 405 11.46 -10.01 6.56
C THR A 405 12.98 -9.80 6.46
N LEU A 406 13.47 -9.07 5.45
CA LEU A 406 14.88 -8.78 5.28
C LEU A 406 15.45 -8.05 6.50
N GLY A 407 16.64 -8.46 6.94
CA GLY A 407 17.31 -7.85 8.09
C GLY A 407 16.84 -8.34 9.47
N HIS A 408 15.78 -9.15 9.55
CA HIS A 408 15.25 -9.66 10.81
C HIS A 408 15.53 -11.16 11.02
N SER A 409 15.99 -11.53 12.22
CA SER A 409 16.38 -12.91 12.55
C SER A 409 15.47 -13.61 13.55
N ASN A 410 14.56 -12.88 14.23
CA ASN A 410 13.77 -13.39 15.34
C ASN A 410 12.25 -13.14 15.16
N LEU A 411 11.78 -13.08 13.92
CA LEU A 411 10.36 -12.92 13.67
C LEU A 411 9.60 -14.23 13.95
N SER A 412 8.38 -14.09 14.47
CA SER A 412 7.50 -15.20 14.84
C SER A 412 6.28 -15.24 13.91
N PRO A 413 5.75 -16.43 13.57
CA PRO A 413 4.45 -16.52 12.93
C PRO A 413 3.34 -16.01 13.85
N LEU A 414 2.16 -15.75 13.29
CA LEU A 414 0.96 -15.54 14.08
C LEU A 414 0.65 -16.82 14.89
N GLU A 415 0.26 -16.61 16.15
CA GLU A 415 -0.25 -17.68 17.01
C GLU A 415 -1.75 -17.46 17.22
N TRP A 416 -2.50 -18.55 17.36
CA TRP A 416 -3.90 -18.47 17.77
C TRP A 416 -4.00 -17.93 19.20
N PRO A 417 -5.06 -17.19 19.54
CA PRO A 417 -5.27 -16.72 20.91
C PRO A 417 -5.22 -17.89 21.90
N CYS A 418 -4.63 -17.64 23.06
CA CYS A 418 -4.38 -18.67 24.07
C CYS A 418 -5.69 -19.25 24.69
N ASP A 419 -6.84 -18.65 24.36
CA ASP A 419 -8.19 -19.06 24.78
C ASP A 419 -8.99 -19.80 23.70
N SER A 420 -8.41 -20.12 22.53
CA SER A 420 -9.12 -20.95 21.55
C SER A 420 -9.29 -22.36 22.12
N GLU A 421 -10.51 -22.92 22.10
CA GLU A 421 -10.90 -24.26 22.59
C GLU A 421 -10.14 -25.45 21.93
N TYR A 422 -9.09 -25.18 21.15
CA TYR A 422 -8.25 -26.13 20.45
C TYR A 422 -6.93 -26.44 21.17
N TRP A 423 -6.95 -26.50 22.51
CA TRP A 423 -5.81 -27.05 23.29
C TRP A 423 -6.23 -28.02 24.36
#